data_AF-A0A6I4MIZ3-F1
#
_entry.id   AF-A0A6I4MIZ3-F1
#
_cell.length_a   1.000
_cell.length_b   1.000
_cell.length_c   1.000
_cell.angle_alpha   90.00
_cell.angle_beta   90.00
_cell.angle_gamma   90.00
#
_symmetry.space_group_name_H-M   'P 1'
#
loop_
_entity.id
_entity.type
_entity.pdbx_description
1 polymer ?
#
loop_
_entity_poly.entity_id
_entity_poly.type
_entity_poly.pdbx_seq_one_letter_code
_entity_poly.pdbx_strand_id
1 'polypeptide(L)'
;MDQAKALGTAWGTGGHFERLLTFARSLHSPDWFRKSVEYEVKARILRIYQGQGIPVPLQTEGYARAVLSMARIDDVEKALTERMARQELIIGREDCPLMLVLLDQDAVDRPVGAAEVMRAQLRRLLESWGSVRA
;
A
#
# COMPACT_ATOMS: atom_id res chain seq x y z
N MET A 1 -21.15 0.71 9.21
CA MET A 1 -22.09 0.52 10.34
C MET A 1 -23.07 -0.58 9.96
N ASP A 2 -23.78 -0.43 8.84
CA ASP A 2 -24.81 -1.39 8.41
C ASP A 2 -24.28 -2.81 8.18
N GLN A 3 -23.12 -2.95 7.53
CA GLN A 3 -22.48 -4.26 7.32
C GLN A 3 -22.06 -4.95 8.63
N ALA A 4 -21.51 -4.20 9.59
CA ALA A 4 -21.09 -4.75 10.88
C ALA A 4 -22.30 -5.22 11.70
N LYS A 5 -23.40 -4.45 11.68
CA LYS A 5 -24.66 -4.81 12.33
C LYS A 5 -25.32 -6.04 11.67
N ALA A 6 -25.29 -6.11 10.34
CA ALA A 6 -25.79 -7.27 9.60
C ALA A 6 -25.02 -8.54 9.97
N LEU A 7 -23.68 -8.49 10.01
CA LEU A 7 -22.83 -9.60 10.45
C LEU A 7 -23.08 -9.97 11.93
N GLY A 8 -23.23 -8.98 12.79
CA GLY A 8 -23.53 -9.19 14.21
C GLY A 8 -24.86 -9.90 14.46
N THR A 9 -25.87 -9.60 13.63
CA THR A 9 -27.17 -10.28 13.65
C THR A 9 -27.07 -11.69 13.10
N ALA A 10 -26.39 -11.87 11.96
CA ALA A 10 -26.26 -13.16 11.28
C ALA A 10 -25.48 -14.20 12.11
N TRP A 11 -24.46 -13.77 12.85
CA TRP A 11 -23.59 -14.66 13.63
C TRP A 11 -23.85 -14.61 15.14
N GLY A 12 -24.89 -13.89 15.58
CA GLY A 12 -25.28 -13.82 16.99
C GLY A 12 -24.21 -13.24 17.91
N THR A 13 -23.34 -12.35 17.41
CA THR A 13 -22.15 -11.90 18.15
C THR A 13 -22.43 -10.75 19.13
N GLY A 14 -23.69 -10.43 19.41
CA GLY A 14 -24.08 -9.44 20.44
C GLY A 14 -23.38 -8.09 20.30
N GLY A 15 -23.31 -7.54 19.09
CA GLY A 15 -22.70 -6.24 18.83
C GLY A 15 -21.16 -6.21 18.77
N HIS A 16 -20.50 -7.37 18.78
CA HIS A 16 -19.03 -7.46 18.80
C HIS A 16 -18.38 -6.76 17.60
N PHE A 17 -18.92 -6.92 16.40
CA PHE A 17 -18.37 -6.30 15.20
C PHE A 17 -18.55 -4.78 15.19
N GLU A 18 -19.65 -4.26 15.75
CA GLU A 18 -19.88 -2.83 15.89
C GLU A 18 -18.90 -2.20 16.90
N ARG A 19 -18.58 -2.91 17.99
CA ARG A 19 -17.55 -2.50 18.94
C ARG A 19 -16.16 -2.49 18.30
N LEU A 20 -15.79 -3.55 17.59
CA LEU A 20 -14.52 -3.62 16.85
C LEU A 20 -14.43 -2.50 15.79
N LEU A 21 -15.51 -2.23 15.05
CA LEU A 21 -15.56 -1.15 14.08
C LEU A 21 -15.41 0.23 14.75
N THR A 22 -16.02 0.41 15.91
CA THR A 22 -15.88 1.63 16.71
C THR A 22 -14.43 1.82 17.12
N PHE A 23 -13.80 0.79 17.69
CA PHE A 23 -12.38 0.81 18.03
C PHE A 23 -11.50 1.08 16.82
N ALA A 24 -11.68 0.38 15.70
CA ALA A 24 -10.88 0.59 14.50
C ALA A 24 -10.94 2.04 13.98
N ARG A 25 -12.12 2.68 14.11
CA ARG A 25 -12.35 4.09 13.74
C ARG A 25 -11.80 5.09 14.75
N SER A 26 -11.76 4.74 16.04
CA SER A 26 -11.33 5.64 17.12
C SER A 26 -9.85 5.51 17.49
N LEU A 27 -9.21 4.38 17.17
CA LEU A 27 -7.83 4.08 17.55
C LEU A 27 -6.77 4.88 16.77
N HIS A 28 -7.13 5.45 15.63
CA HIS A 28 -6.18 6.19 14.81
C HIS A 28 -6.54 7.68 14.81
N SER A 29 -5.57 8.55 15.12
CA SER A 29 -5.71 9.99 14.88
C SER A 29 -6.14 10.21 13.43
N PRO A 30 -7.13 11.07 13.12
CA PRO A 30 -7.59 11.27 11.74
C PRO A 30 -6.47 11.55 10.72
N ASP A 31 -5.37 12.14 11.19
CA ASP A 31 -4.19 12.53 10.40
C ASP A 31 -3.07 11.48 10.37
N TRP A 32 -3.27 10.29 10.95
CA TRP A 32 -2.22 9.28 11.09
C TRP A 32 -1.56 8.94 9.76
N PHE A 33 -2.36 8.81 8.69
CA PHE A 33 -1.89 8.47 7.35
C PHE A 33 -1.04 9.58 6.77
N ARG A 34 -1.52 10.84 6.87
CA ARG A 34 -0.77 12.02 6.43
C ARG A 34 0.58 12.12 7.13
N LYS A 35 0.61 11.95 8.46
CA LYS A 35 1.86 11.95 9.23
C LYS A 35 2.79 10.81 8.83
N SER A 36 2.26 9.62 8.57
CA SER A 36 3.04 8.49 8.09
C SER A 36 3.71 8.79 6.74
N VAL A 37 3.00 9.44 5.82
CA VAL A 37 3.55 9.88 4.52
C VAL A 37 4.68 10.89 4.74
N GLU A 38 4.48 11.87 5.62
CA GLU A 38 5.50 12.86 5.94
C GLU A 38 6.77 12.24 6.53
N TYR A 39 6.63 11.22 7.40
CA TYR A 39 7.77 10.48 7.93
C TYR A 39 8.47 9.65 6.86
N GLU A 40 7.70 9.00 5.97
CA GLU A 40 8.27 8.20 4.88
C GLU A 40 9.11 9.06 3.92
N VAL A 41 8.59 10.23 3.53
CA VAL A 41 9.29 11.19 2.64
C VAL A 41 10.57 11.73 3.27
N LYS A 42 10.64 11.82 4.60
CA LYS A 42 11.81 12.32 5.34
C LYS A 42 12.75 11.22 5.82
N ALA A 43 12.39 9.95 5.63
CA ALA A 43 13.15 8.83 6.17
C ALA A 43 14.51 8.72 5.50
N ARG A 44 15.54 8.33 6.26
CA ARG A 44 16.83 7.86 5.72
C ARG A 44 16.86 6.36 5.49
N ILE A 45 16.03 5.62 6.22
CA ILE A 45 15.90 4.17 6.13
C ILE A 45 14.40 3.86 6.15
N LEU A 46 13.93 3.10 5.17
CA LEU A 46 12.58 2.56 5.11
C LEU A 46 12.63 1.06 5.30
N ARG A 47 12.01 0.58 6.37
CA ARG A 47 11.84 -0.86 6.64
C ARG A 47 10.39 -1.22 6.37
N ILE A 48 10.16 -1.96 5.31
CA ILE A 48 8.82 -2.19 4.78
C ILE A 48 8.55 -3.69 4.75
N TYR A 49 7.44 -4.09 5.34
CA TYR A 49 6.82 -5.39 5.11
C TYR A 49 5.55 -5.19 4.30
N GLN A 50 5.35 -5.99 3.27
CA GLN A 50 4.10 -6.03 2.51
C GLN A 50 3.64 -7.46 2.28
N GLY A 51 2.43 -7.77 2.74
CA GLY A 51 1.86 -9.12 2.66
C GLY A 51 0.96 -9.40 1.45
N GLN A 52 0.51 -8.39 0.71
CA GLN A 52 -0.53 -8.56 -0.33
C GLN A 52 -0.24 -7.76 -1.61
N GLY A 53 0.96 -7.19 -1.77
CA GLY A 53 1.33 -6.46 -2.98
C GLY A 53 2.64 -5.69 -2.87
N ILE A 54 3.04 -5.04 -3.95
CA ILE A 54 4.29 -4.27 -3.99
C ILE A 54 4.13 -2.93 -3.26
N PRO A 55 5.09 -2.49 -2.41
CA PRO A 55 5.02 -1.21 -1.73
C PRO A 55 5.13 -0.01 -2.68
N VAL A 56 4.47 1.11 -2.32
CA VAL A 56 4.35 2.31 -3.17
C VAL A 56 5.67 2.78 -3.78
N PRO A 57 6.81 2.87 -3.06
CA PRO A 57 8.08 3.33 -3.65
C PRO A 57 8.59 2.48 -4.83
N LEU A 58 8.11 1.24 -4.95
CA LEU A 58 8.54 0.28 -5.96
C LEU A 58 7.48 0.02 -7.04
N GLN A 59 6.28 0.60 -6.92
CA GLN A 59 5.20 0.38 -7.89
C GLN A 59 5.49 1.05 -9.23
N THR A 60 5.16 0.41 -10.33
CA THR A 60 4.99 1.07 -11.63
C THR A 60 3.64 1.77 -11.67
N GLU A 61 3.49 2.80 -12.51
CA GLU A 61 2.21 3.49 -12.69
C GLU A 61 1.08 2.52 -13.09
N GLY A 62 1.37 1.58 -14.00
CA GLY A 62 0.40 0.56 -14.43
C GLY A 62 -0.07 -0.34 -13.27
N TYR A 63 0.86 -0.79 -12.41
CA TYR A 63 0.53 -1.60 -11.24
C TYR A 63 -0.26 -0.78 -10.21
N ALA A 64 0.17 0.45 -9.94
CA ALA A 64 -0.52 1.37 -9.04
C ALA A 64 -1.97 1.62 -9.49
N ARG A 65 -2.18 1.89 -10.78
CA ARG A 65 -3.53 2.06 -11.38
C ARG A 65 -4.37 0.81 -11.16
N ALA A 66 -3.84 -0.37 -11.47
CA ALA A 66 -4.56 -1.63 -11.29
C ALA A 66 -4.98 -1.88 -9.82
N VAL A 67 -4.10 -1.61 -8.86
CA VAL A 67 -4.43 -1.71 -7.42
C VAL A 67 -5.55 -0.75 -7.03
N LEU A 68 -5.47 0.52 -7.47
CA LEU A 68 -6.47 1.54 -7.17
C LEU A 68 -7.83 1.22 -7.79
N SER A 69 -7.87 0.70 -9.01
CA SER A 69 -9.09 0.25 -9.67
C SER A 69 -9.74 -0.93 -8.93
N MET A 70 -8.96 -1.92 -8.49
CA MET A 70 -9.48 -3.05 -7.70
C MET A 70 -10.03 -2.61 -6.34
N ALA A 71 -9.42 -1.60 -5.72
CA ALA A 71 -9.86 -1.01 -4.47
C ALA A 71 -11.15 -0.18 -4.60
N ARG A 72 -11.70 -0.02 -5.82
CA ARG A 72 -12.92 0.74 -6.12
C ARG A 72 -12.86 2.17 -5.59
N ILE A 73 -11.70 2.82 -5.75
CA ILE A 73 -11.55 4.25 -5.45
C ILE A 73 -12.41 5.05 -6.43
N ASP A 74 -13.14 6.04 -5.91
CA ASP A 74 -14.07 6.86 -6.71
C ASP A 74 -13.38 7.62 -7.86
N ASP A 75 -12.18 8.17 -7.58
CA ASP A 75 -11.35 8.88 -8.56
C ASP A 75 -9.95 8.23 -8.63
N VAL A 76 -9.84 7.22 -9.51
CA VAL A 76 -8.62 6.45 -9.69
C VAL A 76 -7.47 7.32 -10.20
N GLU A 77 -7.71 8.26 -11.12
CA GLU A 77 -6.65 9.05 -11.73
C GLU A 77 -6.08 10.10 -10.76
N LYS A 78 -6.94 10.72 -9.95
CA LYS A 78 -6.46 11.58 -8.85
C LYS A 78 -5.63 10.78 -7.85
N ALA A 79 -6.15 9.64 -7.40
CA ALA A 79 -5.44 8.80 -6.43
C ALA A 79 -4.12 8.24 -6.99
N LEU A 80 -4.07 7.95 -8.30
CA LEU A 80 -2.86 7.54 -8.99
C LEU A 80 -1.84 8.68 -9.02
N THR A 81 -2.27 9.88 -9.37
CA THR A 81 -1.42 11.08 -9.38
C THR A 81 -0.81 11.33 -8.00
N GLU A 82 -1.61 11.30 -6.94
CA GLU A 82 -1.13 11.47 -5.56
C GLU A 82 -0.15 10.36 -5.15
N ARG A 83 -0.41 9.11 -5.58
CA ARG A 83 0.45 7.96 -5.29
C ARG A 83 1.80 8.05 -6.00
N MET A 84 1.82 8.47 -7.27
CA MET A 84 3.06 8.65 -8.03
C MET A 84 3.84 9.87 -7.54
N ALA A 85 3.17 10.97 -7.19
CA ALA A 85 3.80 12.11 -6.55
C ALA A 85 4.47 11.73 -5.22
N ARG A 86 3.80 10.93 -4.37
CA ARG A 86 4.40 10.39 -3.14
C ARG A 86 5.61 9.51 -3.43
N GLN A 87 5.54 8.63 -4.44
CA GLN A 87 6.69 7.81 -4.83
C GLN A 87 7.88 8.70 -5.22
N GLU A 88 7.67 9.68 -6.09
CA GLU A 88 8.72 10.58 -6.57
C GLU A 88 9.39 11.35 -5.42
N LEU A 89 8.59 11.83 -4.45
CA LEU A 89 9.12 12.48 -3.24
C LEU A 89 10.04 11.58 -2.40
N ILE A 90 9.87 10.25 -2.49
CA ILE A 90 10.67 9.28 -1.73
C ILE A 90 11.92 8.90 -2.52
N ILE A 91 11.77 8.50 -3.78
CA ILE A 91 12.85 7.86 -4.55
C ILE A 91 13.60 8.82 -5.49
N GLY A 92 13.01 9.97 -5.84
CA GLY A 92 13.57 10.94 -6.78
C GLY A 92 14.52 11.96 -6.14
N ARG A 93 14.63 11.97 -4.81
CA ARG A 93 15.55 12.87 -4.08
C ARG A 93 16.99 12.35 -4.09
N GLU A 94 17.95 13.27 -4.03
CA GLU A 94 19.39 12.94 -4.02
C GLU A 94 19.78 12.03 -2.85
N ASP A 95 19.20 12.27 -1.67
CA ASP A 95 19.40 11.46 -0.47
C ASP A 95 18.33 10.35 -0.33
N CYS A 96 18.03 9.65 -1.43
CA CYS A 96 17.05 8.56 -1.48
C CYS A 96 17.28 7.54 -0.33
N PRO A 97 16.22 7.14 0.41
CA PRO A 97 16.39 6.28 1.57
C PRO A 97 16.92 4.89 1.22
N LEU A 98 17.69 4.31 2.15
CA LEU A 98 17.97 2.88 2.11
C LEU A 98 16.66 2.11 2.37
N MET A 99 16.23 1.31 1.40
CA MET A 99 15.02 0.50 1.51
C MET A 99 15.36 -0.94 1.86
N LEU A 100 14.83 -1.42 2.99
CA LEU A 100 14.84 -2.82 3.40
C LEU A 100 13.41 -3.34 3.27
N VAL A 101 13.15 -4.09 2.19
CA VAL A 101 11.81 -4.52 1.83
C VAL A 101 11.70 -6.04 1.98
N LEU A 102 10.79 -6.47 2.84
CA LEU A 102 10.34 -7.86 2.94
C LEU A 102 9.01 -8.00 2.20
N LEU A 103 9.04 -8.75 1.10
CA LEU A 103 7.86 -9.07 0.32
C LEU A 103 7.41 -10.50 0.64
N ASP A 104 6.12 -10.68 0.84
CA ASP A 104 5.51 -12.00 0.81
C ASP A 104 5.55 -12.57 -0.62
N GLN A 105 5.65 -13.91 -0.75
CA GLN A 105 5.62 -14.59 -2.04
C GLN A 105 4.32 -14.26 -2.81
N ASP A 106 3.20 -14.13 -2.11
CA ASP A 106 1.91 -13.79 -2.71
C ASP A 106 1.95 -12.43 -3.42
N ALA A 107 2.81 -11.50 -2.99
CA ALA A 107 2.96 -10.19 -3.66
C ALA A 107 3.59 -10.29 -5.06
N VAL A 108 4.27 -11.41 -5.35
CA VAL A 108 4.95 -11.69 -6.62
C VAL A 108 4.12 -12.65 -7.48
N ASP A 109 3.51 -13.66 -6.85
CA ASP A 109 2.78 -14.72 -7.56
C ASP A 109 1.35 -14.33 -7.90
N ARG A 110 0.72 -13.44 -7.11
CA ARG A 110 -0.66 -13.02 -7.35
C ARG A 110 -0.70 -11.95 -8.45
N PRO A 111 -1.35 -12.22 -9.59
CA PRO A 111 -1.43 -11.24 -10.66
C PRO A 111 -2.27 -10.03 -10.25
N VAL A 112 -1.74 -8.84 -10.55
CA VAL A 112 -2.42 -7.56 -10.40
C VAL A 112 -2.53 -6.91 -11.77
N GLY A 113 -3.77 -6.64 -12.19
CA GLY A 113 -4.05 -6.18 -13.54
C GLY A 113 -3.75 -7.25 -14.61
N ALA A 114 -3.44 -6.80 -15.83
CA ALA A 114 -3.06 -7.68 -16.93
C ALA A 114 -1.63 -8.24 -16.77
N ALA A 115 -1.30 -9.29 -17.52
CA ALA A 115 0.00 -9.94 -17.44
C ALA A 115 1.16 -8.99 -17.77
N GLU A 116 0.96 -8.02 -18.66
CA GLU A 116 1.91 -6.99 -19.07
C GLU A 116 2.21 -6.03 -17.92
N VAL A 117 1.19 -5.68 -17.13
CA VAL A 117 1.31 -4.83 -15.94
C VAL A 117 2.19 -5.54 -14.91
N MET A 118 1.89 -6.80 -14.63
CA MET A 118 2.68 -7.57 -13.66
C MET A 118 4.11 -7.80 -14.15
N ARG A 119 4.31 -8.09 -15.45
CA ARG A 119 5.65 -8.23 -16.04
C ARG A 119 6.47 -6.95 -15.88
N ALA A 120 5.88 -5.78 -16.15
CA ALA A 120 6.54 -4.50 -15.97
C ALA A 120 6.89 -4.25 -14.48
N GLN A 121 5.97 -4.60 -13.58
CA GLN A 121 6.20 -4.49 -12.15
C GLN A 121 7.36 -5.37 -11.66
N LEU A 122 7.40 -6.63 -12.07
CA LEU A 122 8.47 -7.55 -11.69
C LEU A 122 9.83 -7.10 -12.26
N ARG A 123 9.85 -6.58 -13.49
CA ARG A 123 11.05 -5.96 -14.06
C ARG A 123 11.54 -4.78 -13.22
N ARG A 124 10.63 -3.89 -12.79
CA ARG A 124 10.98 -2.77 -11.91
C ARG A 124 11.64 -3.24 -10.59
N LEU A 125 11.17 -4.35 -10.01
CA LEU A 125 11.80 -4.90 -8.80
C LEU A 125 13.23 -5.38 -9.07
N LEU A 126 13.46 -6.05 -10.20
CA LEU A 126 14.80 -6.49 -10.61
C LEU A 126 15.75 -5.32 -10.87
N GLU A 127 15.26 -4.24 -11.48
CA GLU A 127 16.04 -3.00 -11.72
C GLU A 127 16.34 -2.24 -10.42
N SER A 128 15.40 -2.26 -9.47
CA SER A 128 15.55 -1.63 -8.16
C SER A 128 16.43 -2.45 -7.21
N TRP A 129 16.81 -3.66 -7.61
CA TRP A 129 17.65 -4.56 -6.83
C TRP A 129 19.13 -4.21 -7.02
N GLY A 130 19.71 -3.55 -6.03
CA GLY A 130 21.15 -3.39 -5.89
C GLY A 130 21.69 -4.33 -4.82
N SER A 131 22.86 -4.95 -5.03
CA SER A 131 23.49 -5.74 -3.98
C SER A 131 23.85 -4.82 -2.80
N VAL A 132 23.26 -5.07 -1.63
CA VAL A 132 23.82 -4.56 -0.38
C VAL A 132 25.17 -5.27 -0.22
N ARG A 133 26.27 -4.60 -0.58
CA ARG A 133 27.59 -5.05 -0.17
C ARG A 133 27.67 -4.83 1.33
N ALA A 134 27.53 -5.92 2.08
CA ALA A 134 27.91 -5.99 3.49
C ALA A 134 29.43 -5.82 3.64
#